data_AF-A0AAE2Y0G8-F1
#
_entry.id   AF-A0AAE2Y0G8-F1
#
_cell.length_a   1.000
_cell.length_b   1.000
_cell.length_c   1.000
_cell.angle_alpha   90.00
_cell.angle_beta   90.00
_cell.angle_gamma   90.00
#
_symmetry.space_group_name_H-M   'P 1'
#
loop_
_entity.id
_entity.type
_entity.pdbx_description
1 polymer ?
#
loop_
_entity_poly.entity_id
_entity_poly.type
_entity_poly.pdbx_seq_one_letter_code
_entity_poly.pdbx_strand_id
1 'polypeptide(L)'
;MEIGELLEAVKESPTISPSFDGVDVLMVLLLFSQKKYPIGRYTLREQLKLGPGVIRTLLRRLTQLNLIKPVGRKGHTLTAKGEKTIEELRRVMAEEKKLPESELSIGGESNYGIRLRNTADKISDGLGQRDKAVQVGAGGATTIICKGGKLFIPKIGELKVKEEKMIREAFEIQEGDTIIITSADNDLTAWKGALAVALNLIHPPKQETLP
;
A
#
# COMPACT_ATOMS: atom_id res chain seq x y z
N MET A 1 -13.34 8.65 7.31
CA MET A 1 -13.84 7.85 6.19
C MET A 1 -13.01 6.59 6.21
N GLU A 2 -13.65 5.44 6.28
CA GLU A 2 -12.93 4.17 6.25
C GLU A 2 -12.35 3.91 4.86
N ILE A 3 -11.34 3.05 4.76
CA ILE A 3 -10.69 2.77 3.47
C ILE A 3 -11.66 2.09 2.49
N GLY A 4 -12.53 1.19 2.96
CA GLY A 4 -13.57 0.60 2.10
C GLY A 4 -14.50 1.66 1.50
N GLU A 5 -15.04 2.55 2.34
CA GLU A 5 -15.90 3.66 1.90
C GLU A 5 -15.19 4.58 0.90
N LEU A 6 -13.91 4.89 1.15
CA LEU A 6 -13.09 5.69 0.26
C LEU A 6 -12.99 5.05 -1.13
N LEU A 7 -12.67 3.76 -1.20
CA LEU A 7 -12.45 3.05 -2.47
C LEU A 7 -13.72 2.94 -3.31
N GLU A 8 -14.88 2.80 -2.68
CA GLU A 8 -16.16 2.82 -3.38
C GLU A 8 -16.49 4.23 -3.87
N ALA A 9 -16.37 5.24 -3.00
CA ALA A 9 -16.70 6.63 -3.33
C ALA A 9 -15.82 7.23 -4.44
N VAL A 10 -14.53 6.85 -4.52
CA VAL A 10 -13.64 7.31 -5.61
C VAL A 10 -13.95 6.66 -6.96
N LYS A 11 -14.53 5.45 -6.95
CA LYS A 11 -14.92 4.72 -8.16
C LYS A 11 -16.27 5.17 -8.70
N GLU A 12 -17.13 5.73 -7.86
CA GLU A 12 -18.48 6.17 -8.23
C GLU A 12 -18.45 7.16 -9.42
N SER A 13 -18.95 6.70 -10.56
CA SER A 13 -18.92 7.44 -11.82
C SER A 13 -20.22 7.20 -12.59
N PRO A 14 -20.95 8.26 -12.98
CA PRO A 14 -22.24 8.11 -13.66
C PRO A 14 -22.12 7.62 -15.12
N THR A 15 -20.91 7.55 -15.69
CA THR A 15 -20.71 7.23 -17.11
C THR A 15 -19.73 6.07 -17.32
N ILE A 16 -18.46 6.26 -16.99
CA ILE A 16 -17.39 5.27 -17.21
C ILE A 16 -16.58 5.14 -15.93
N SER A 17 -16.25 3.90 -15.56
CA SER A 17 -15.37 3.60 -14.44
C SER A 17 -14.03 4.33 -14.59
N PRO A 18 -13.49 4.93 -13.51
CA PRO A 18 -12.21 5.63 -13.59
C PRO A 18 -11.08 4.70 -14.05
N SER A 19 -10.10 5.25 -14.75
CA SER A 19 -8.92 4.51 -15.23
C SER A 19 -7.83 4.30 -14.18
N PHE A 20 -8.14 4.52 -12.89
CA PHE A 20 -7.25 4.27 -11.76
C PHE A 20 -7.83 3.19 -10.86
N ASP A 21 -6.97 2.53 -10.10
CA ASP A 21 -7.38 1.54 -9.10
C ASP A 21 -7.24 2.07 -7.66
N GLY A 22 -7.55 1.22 -6.68
CA GLY A 22 -7.43 1.58 -5.27
C GLY A 22 -5.99 1.80 -4.81
N VAL A 23 -5.01 1.17 -5.45
CA VAL A 23 -3.58 1.33 -5.14
C VAL A 23 -3.12 2.72 -5.58
N ASP A 24 -3.57 3.19 -6.74
CA ASP A 24 -3.30 4.55 -7.21
C ASP A 24 -3.84 5.61 -6.24
N VAL A 25 -5.03 5.38 -5.68
CA VAL A 25 -5.63 6.27 -4.66
C VAL A 25 -4.77 6.30 -3.40
N LEU A 26 -4.34 5.14 -2.89
CA LEU A 26 -3.47 5.06 -1.72
C LEU A 26 -2.13 5.75 -1.95
N MET A 27 -1.46 5.48 -3.08
CA MET A 27 -0.19 6.11 -3.42
C MET A 27 -0.30 7.64 -3.39
N VAL A 28 -1.35 8.21 -4.00
CA VAL A 28 -1.55 9.67 -4.00
C VAL A 28 -1.74 10.21 -2.58
N LEU A 29 -2.61 9.59 -1.77
CA LEU A 29 -2.87 10.06 -0.41
C LEU A 29 -1.63 9.93 0.48
N LEU A 30 -0.88 8.85 0.35
CA LEU A 30 0.37 8.64 1.08
C LEU A 30 1.43 9.67 0.68
N LEU A 31 1.58 9.97 -0.61
CA LEU A 31 2.47 11.05 -1.05
C LEU A 31 2.09 12.40 -0.43
N PHE A 32 0.80 12.74 -0.39
CA PHE A 32 0.36 13.97 0.28
C PHE A 32 0.67 13.96 1.78
N SER A 33 0.48 12.82 2.46
CA SER A 33 0.77 12.70 3.90
C SER A 33 2.25 12.88 4.24
N GLN A 34 3.16 12.52 3.32
CA GLN A 34 4.61 12.60 3.52
C GLN A 34 5.16 14.01 3.29
N LYS A 35 4.42 14.91 2.62
CA LYS A 35 4.89 16.26 2.26
C LYS A 35 4.16 17.33 3.05
N LYS A 36 4.91 18.24 3.66
CA LYS A 36 4.36 19.42 4.36
C LYS A 36 4.03 20.59 3.42
N TYR A 37 4.16 20.39 2.11
CA TYR A 37 3.96 21.44 1.10
C TYR A 37 2.98 20.95 0.01
N PRO A 38 2.29 21.88 -0.69
CA PRO A 38 1.35 21.50 -1.73
C PRO A 38 2.03 20.74 -2.88
N ILE A 39 1.42 19.63 -3.32
CA ILE A 39 1.94 18.81 -4.42
C ILE A 39 1.19 19.14 -5.72
N GLY A 40 1.96 19.47 -6.76
CA GLY A 40 1.45 19.76 -8.09
C GLY A 40 1.21 18.51 -8.95
N ARG A 41 0.42 18.68 -10.01
CA ARG A 41 0.13 17.61 -11.00
C ARG A 41 1.38 17.02 -11.65
N TYR A 42 2.38 17.85 -11.93
CA TYR A 42 3.63 17.40 -12.57
C TYR A 42 4.43 16.49 -11.63
N THR A 43 4.60 16.88 -10.37
CA THR A 43 5.26 16.06 -9.34
C THR A 43 4.58 14.71 -9.18
N LEU A 44 3.24 14.68 -9.12
CA LEU A 44 2.50 13.41 -9.04
C LEU A 44 2.73 12.52 -10.26
N ARG A 45 2.75 13.10 -11.48
CA ARG A 45 3.04 12.34 -12.71
C ARG A 45 4.44 11.76 -12.71
N GLU A 46 5.43 12.52 -12.27
CA GLU A 46 6.82 12.05 -12.23
C GLU A 46 7.03 10.94 -11.22
N GLN A 47 6.47 11.09 -10.01
CA GLN A 47 6.66 10.13 -8.92
C GLN A 47 5.83 8.86 -9.10
N LEU A 48 4.59 8.97 -9.58
CA LEU A 48 3.69 7.83 -9.70
C LEU A 48 3.67 7.20 -11.10
N LYS A 49 4.32 7.83 -12.08
CA LYS A 49 4.32 7.41 -13.51
C LYS A 49 2.91 7.21 -14.08
N LEU A 50 1.90 7.88 -13.50
CA LEU A 50 0.51 7.83 -13.95
C LEU A 50 0.25 8.80 -15.10
N GLY A 51 -0.65 8.39 -16.00
CA GLY A 51 -1.06 9.20 -17.14
C GLY A 51 -1.68 10.56 -16.74
N PRO A 52 -1.56 11.60 -17.57
CA PRO A 52 -2.09 12.94 -17.26
C PRO A 52 -3.59 12.94 -16.94
N GLY A 53 -4.37 12.14 -17.68
CA GLY A 53 -5.81 11.98 -17.48
C GLY A 53 -6.15 11.31 -16.15
N VAL A 54 -5.35 10.31 -15.75
CA VAL A 54 -5.48 9.58 -14.49
C VAL A 54 -5.26 10.54 -13.31
N ILE A 55 -4.14 11.28 -13.30
CA ILE A 55 -3.84 12.26 -12.24
C ILE A 55 -4.91 13.35 -12.16
N ARG A 56 -5.37 13.87 -13.30
CA ARG A 56 -6.44 14.89 -13.31
C ARG A 56 -7.72 14.35 -12.68
N THR A 57 -8.09 13.12 -13.01
CA THR A 57 -9.31 12.48 -12.51
C THR A 57 -9.18 12.17 -11.02
N LEU A 58 -8.05 11.61 -10.57
CA LEU A 58 -7.75 11.36 -9.15
C LEU A 58 -7.86 12.63 -8.32
N LEU A 59 -7.18 13.71 -8.70
CA LEU A 59 -7.23 14.96 -7.96
C LEU A 59 -8.64 15.54 -7.90
N ARG A 60 -9.38 15.52 -9.02
CA ARG A 60 -10.77 15.97 -9.05
C ARG A 60 -11.64 15.18 -8.08
N ARG A 61 -11.55 13.85 -8.09
CA ARG A 61 -12.34 12.97 -7.22
C ARG A 61 -11.98 13.18 -5.75
N LEU A 62 -10.70 13.22 -5.41
CA LEU A 62 -10.24 13.46 -4.04
C LEU A 62 -10.66 14.85 -3.53
N THR A 63 -10.69 15.87 -4.39
CA THR A 63 -11.23 17.19 -4.04
C THR A 63 -12.74 17.16 -3.83
N GLN A 64 -13.51 16.48 -4.70
CA GLN A 64 -14.96 16.30 -4.53
C GLN A 64 -15.31 15.59 -3.22
N LEU A 65 -14.50 14.61 -2.82
CA LEU A 65 -14.65 13.91 -1.54
C LEU A 65 -14.14 14.70 -0.33
N ASN A 66 -13.66 15.93 -0.55
CA ASN A 66 -13.07 16.82 0.46
C ASN A 66 -11.86 16.20 1.19
N LEU A 67 -11.06 15.37 0.50
CA LEU A 67 -9.85 14.76 1.06
C LEU A 67 -8.60 15.61 0.81
N ILE A 68 -8.58 16.30 -0.32
CA ILE A 68 -7.56 17.28 -0.68
C ILE A 68 -8.18 18.60 -1.09
N LYS A 69 -7.45 19.70 -0.88
CA LYS A 69 -7.85 21.05 -1.32
C LYS A 69 -6.76 21.71 -2.16
N PRO A 70 -7.12 22.50 -3.18
CA PRO A 70 -6.16 23.27 -3.94
C PRO A 70 -5.53 24.38 -3.08
N VAL A 71 -4.25 24.69 -3.34
CA VAL A 71 -3.50 25.80 -2.73
C VAL A 71 -3.03 26.71 -3.85
N GLY A 72 -3.96 27.53 -4.37
CA GLY A 72 -3.72 28.40 -5.52
C GLY A 72 -3.12 27.64 -6.71
N ARG A 73 -2.02 28.17 -7.27
CA ARG A 73 -1.27 27.53 -8.36
C ARG A 73 -0.20 26.54 -7.88
N LYS A 74 -0.01 26.36 -6.57
CA LYS A 74 1.07 25.53 -5.99
C LYS A 74 0.78 24.03 -6.04
N GLY A 75 -0.50 23.63 -6.15
CA GLY A 75 -0.91 22.23 -6.14
C GLY A 75 -2.05 21.99 -5.16
N HIS A 76 -2.06 20.82 -4.53
CA HIS A 76 -3.06 20.43 -3.54
C HIS A 76 -2.39 20.04 -2.23
N THR A 77 -3.14 20.05 -1.14
CA THR A 77 -2.73 19.51 0.17
C THR A 77 -3.88 18.73 0.80
N LEU A 78 -3.60 17.90 1.81
CA LEU A 78 -4.66 17.24 2.57
C LEU A 78 -5.57 18.27 3.26
N THR A 79 -6.84 17.91 3.38
CA THR A 79 -7.76 18.56 4.33
C THR A 79 -7.70 17.82 5.66
N ALA A 80 -8.35 18.36 6.71
CA ALA A 80 -8.52 17.63 7.97
C ALA A 80 -9.23 16.27 7.79
N LYS A 81 -10.16 16.16 6.83
CA LYS A 81 -10.80 14.87 6.48
C LYS A 81 -9.81 13.92 5.80
N GLY A 82 -8.95 14.44 4.93
CA GLY A 82 -7.87 13.67 4.30
C GLY A 82 -6.86 13.14 5.32
N GLU A 83 -6.42 14.00 6.24
CA GLU A 83 -5.52 13.63 7.35
C GLU A 83 -6.14 12.54 8.22
N LYS A 84 -7.39 12.71 8.65
CA LYS A 84 -8.10 11.66 9.41
C LYS A 84 -8.22 10.35 8.64
N THR A 85 -8.38 10.39 7.32
CA THR A 85 -8.45 9.18 6.48
C THR A 85 -7.09 8.46 6.43
N ILE A 86 -5.99 9.22 6.38
CA ILE A 86 -4.63 8.68 6.51
C ILE A 86 -4.41 8.10 7.91
N GLU A 87 -4.89 8.75 8.96
CA GLU A 87 -4.80 8.21 10.33
C GLU A 87 -5.50 6.85 10.46
N GLU A 88 -6.72 6.72 9.91
CA GLU A 88 -7.42 5.42 9.88
C GLU A 88 -6.64 4.37 9.09
N LEU A 89 -6.03 4.72 7.95
CA LEU A 89 -5.13 3.81 7.22
C LEU A 89 -3.96 3.37 8.10
N ARG A 90 -3.31 4.32 8.80
CA ARG A 90 -2.12 4.09 9.63
C ARG A 90 -2.41 3.30 10.91
N ARG A 91 -3.67 3.20 11.34
CA ARG A 91 -4.07 2.29 12.42
C ARG A 91 -3.85 0.83 12.05
N VAL A 92 -3.99 0.48 10.77
CA VAL A 92 -3.72 -0.88 10.29
C VAL A 92 -2.34 -0.95 9.64
N MET A 93 -2.03 -0.04 8.72
CA MET A 93 -0.73 0.06 8.02
C MET A 93 0.26 0.91 8.82
N ALA A 94 0.80 0.33 9.89
CA ALA A 94 1.56 1.04 10.90
C ALA A 94 2.86 1.66 10.36
N GLU A 95 3.60 0.91 9.56
CA GLU A 95 4.91 1.32 9.06
C GLU A 95 5.09 0.88 7.61
N GLU A 96 5.80 1.71 6.85
CA GLU A 96 6.23 1.38 5.49
C GLU A 96 7.63 1.96 5.26
N LYS A 97 8.52 1.20 4.61
CA LYS A 97 9.87 1.67 4.27
C LYS A 97 10.53 0.80 3.21
N LYS A 98 11.56 1.36 2.56
CA LYS A 98 12.48 0.58 1.75
C LYS A 98 13.31 -0.35 2.63
N LEU A 99 13.62 -1.53 2.10
CA LEU A 99 14.48 -2.51 2.75
C LEU A 99 15.70 -2.77 1.88
N PRO A 100 16.84 -3.17 2.48
CA PRO A 100 17.97 -3.68 1.72
C PRO A 100 17.62 -5.04 1.08
N GLU A 101 18.43 -5.45 0.11
CA GLU A 101 18.36 -6.79 -0.46
C GLU A 101 18.68 -7.86 0.60
N SER A 102 17.98 -8.99 0.52
CA SER A 102 18.17 -10.11 1.44
C SER A 102 17.67 -11.43 0.82
N GLU A 103 17.84 -12.55 1.52
CA GLU A 103 17.25 -13.83 1.11
C GLU A 103 15.72 -13.82 1.07
N LEU A 104 15.07 -12.77 1.61
CA LEU A 104 13.63 -12.56 1.54
C LEU A 104 13.19 -11.85 0.24
N SER A 105 14.14 -11.37 -0.57
CA SER A 105 13.88 -10.67 -1.82
C SER A 105 13.53 -11.64 -2.95
N ILE A 106 12.50 -11.34 -3.74
CA ILE A 106 12.01 -12.22 -4.82
C ILE A 106 11.97 -11.46 -6.15
N GLY A 107 12.92 -11.77 -7.04
CA GLY A 107 12.85 -11.34 -8.45
C GLY A 107 12.95 -9.82 -8.66
N GLY A 108 13.83 -9.14 -7.91
CA GLY A 108 14.11 -7.71 -8.11
C GLY A 108 15.04 -7.13 -7.05
N GLU A 109 15.73 -6.03 -7.39
CA GLU A 109 16.74 -5.38 -6.53
C GLU A 109 16.11 -4.37 -5.54
N SER A 110 14.96 -3.80 -5.90
CA SER A 110 14.26 -2.82 -5.05
C SER A 110 13.29 -3.53 -4.12
N ASN A 111 13.45 -3.35 -2.80
CA ASN A 111 12.62 -3.98 -1.79
C ASN A 111 11.83 -2.95 -0.98
N TYR A 112 10.54 -3.23 -0.78
CA TYR A 112 9.67 -2.38 0.01
C TYR A 112 8.87 -3.20 1.01
N GLY A 113 8.92 -2.79 2.28
CA GLY A 113 8.29 -3.47 3.39
C GLY A 113 7.13 -2.66 3.97
N ILE A 114 6.02 -3.34 4.28
CA ILE A 114 4.87 -2.78 5.00
C ILE A 114 4.55 -3.66 6.20
N ARG A 115 4.38 -3.05 7.38
CA ARG A 115 3.84 -3.70 8.58
C ARG A 115 2.35 -3.43 8.72
N LEU A 116 1.58 -4.50 8.87
CA LEU A 116 0.13 -4.49 9.06
C LEU A 116 -0.22 -5.04 10.45
N ARG A 117 -0.92 -4.27 11.26
CA ARG A 117 -1.31 -4.66 12.62
C ARG A 117 -2.40 -5.71 12.62
N ASN A 118 -2.27 -6.73 13.47
CA ASN A 118 -3.34 -7.71 13.73
C ASN A 118 -3.97 -8.29 12.44
N THR A 119 -3.12 -8.73 11.50
CA THR A 119 -3.56 -9.32 10.23
C THR A 119 -2.99 -10.71 9.98
N ALA A 120 -2.21 -11.26 10.90
CA ALA A 120 -1.60 -12.58 10.76
C ALA A 120 -2.63 -13.71 10.60
N ASP A 121 -3.80 -13.57 11.20
CA ASP A 121 -4.94 -14.50 11.10
C ASP A 121 -5.58 -14.53 9.70
N LYS A 122 -5.38 -13.49 8.89
CA LYS A 122 -5.84 -13.40 7.50
C LYS A 122 -4.90 -14.09 6.51
N ILE A 123 -3.73 -14.54 6.96
CA ILE A 123 -2.71 -15.16 6.11
C ILE A 123 -2.81 -16.69 6.20
N SER A 124 -2.99 -17.35 5.05
CA SER A 124 -3.00 -18.81 4.95
C SER A 124 -1.59 -19.38 4.66
N ASP A 125 -1.08 -19.13 3.46
CA ASP A 125 0.19 -19.66 2.94
C ASP A 125 1.06 -18.59 2.25
N GLY A 126 0.57 -17.35 2.16
CA GLY A 126 1.27 -16.23 1.51
C GLY A 126 1.20 -16.23 -0.02
N LEU A 127 0.58 -17.22 -0.66
CA LEU A 127 0.49 -17.29 -2.12
C LEU A 127 -0.39 -16.17 -2.68
N GLY A 128 -1.54 -15.90 -2.06
CA GLY A 128 -2.42 -14.80 -2.47
C GLY A 128 -1.73 -13.43 -2.41
N GLN A 129 -0.88 -13.21 -1.40
CA GLN A 129 -0.07 -12.00 -1.27
C GLN A 129 0.96 -11.90 -2.40
N ARG A 130 1.66 -13.00 -2.70
CA ARG A 130 2.60 -13.05 -3.84
C ARG A 130 1.92 -12.75 -5.16
N ASP A 131 0.82 -13.44 -5.45
CA ASP A 131 0.09 -13.27 -6.71
C ASP A 131 -0.43 -11.84 -6.88
N LYS A 132 -0.87 -11.22 -5.79
CA LYS A 132 -1.32 -9.82 -5.80
C LYS A 132 -0.19 -8.82 -6.10
N ALA A 133 1.01 -9.07 -5.58
CA ALA A 133 2.18 -8.25 -5.91
C ALA A 133 2.60 -8.44 -7.38
N VAL A 134 2.61 -9.69 -7.87
CA VAL A 134 2.96 -10.00 -9.27
C VAL A 134 1.98 -9.37 -10.26
N GLN A 135 0.68 -9.36 -9.93
CA GLN A 135 -0.36 -8.71 -10.75
C GLN A 135 -0.08 -7.22 -11.04
N VAL A 136 0.63 -6.52 -10.16
CA VAL A 136 0.99 -5.10 -10.35
C VAL A 136 2.43 -4.90 -10.85
N GLY A 137 3.09 -5.98 -11.27
CA GLY A 137 4.40 -5.97 -11.90
C GLY A 137 5.59 -6.18 -10.96
N ALA A 138 5.36 -6.48 -9.67
CA ALA A 138 6.45 -6.86 -8.78
C ALA A 138 6.98 -8.27 -9.13
N GLY A 139 8.23 -8.57 -8.79
CA GLY A 139 8.81 -9.92 -8.95
C GLY A 139 8.21 -10.94 -8.00
N GLY A 140 7.74 -10.48 -6.83
CA GLY A 140 7.02 -11.30 -5.86
C GLY A 140 6.76 -10.59 -4.53
N ALA A 141 6.24 -11.36 -3.58
CA ALA A 141 6.09 -10.94 -2.19
C ALA A 141 6.48 -12.06 -1.23
N THR A 142 7.20 -11.70 -0.18
CA THR A 142 7.43 -12.52 1.01
C THR A 142 6.51 -12.04 2.11
N THR A 143 5.72 -12.94 2.66
CA THR A 143 4.77 -12.65 3.75
C THR A 143 5.29 -13.27 5.04
N ILE A 144 5.43 -12.46 6.08
CA ILE A 144 5.93 -12.86 7.38
C ILE A 144 4.86 -12.56 8.42
N ILE A 145 4.59 -13.50 9.31
CA ILE A 145 3.65 -13.32 10.42
C ILE A 145 4.38 -13.39 11.77
N CYS A 146 3.94 -12.57 12.73
CA CYS A 146 4.41 -12.64 14.10
C CYS A 146 3.42 -13.47 14.94
N LYS A 147 3.88 -14.61 15.48
CA LYS A 147 3.08 -15.49 16.32
C LYS A 147 3.91 -16.06 17.48
N GLY A 148 3.38 -16.05 18.70
CA GLY A 148 4.13 -16.47 19.89
C GLY A 148 5.46 -15.73 20.07
N GLY A 149 5.52 -14.45 19.66
CA GLY A 149 6.72 -13.62 19.71
C GLY A 149 7.79 -13.93 18.66
N LYS A 150 7.58 -14.92 17.79
CA LYS A 150 8.52 -15.30 16.72
C LYS A 150 7.99 -14.92 15.34
N LEU A 151 8.89 -14.78 14.37
CA LEU A 151 8.54 -14.47 12.99
C LEU A 151 8.56 -15.74 12.12
N PHE A 152 7.52 -15.92 11.31
CA PHE A 152 7.36 -17.09 10.44
C PHE A 152 7.02 -16.68 9.02
N ILE A 153 7.52 -17.44 8.05
CA ILE A 153 6.95 -17.49 6.70
C ILE A 153 5.97 -18.68 6.66
N PRO A 154 4.68 -18.46 6.37
CA PRO A 154 3.68 -19.53 6.29
C PRO A 154 4.15 -20.67 5.38
N LYS A 155 3.88 -21.93 5.78
CA LYS A 155 4.29 -23.17 5.08
C LYS A 155 5.81 -23.42 4.95
N ILE A 156 6.66 -22.46 5.31
CA ILE A 156 8.13 -22.61 5.27
C ILE A 156 8.67 -22.82 6.69
N GLY A 157 8.36 -21.94 7.64
CA GLY A 157 8.82 -22.05 9.02
C GLY A 157 9.32 -20.72 9.62
N GLU A 158 10.02 -20.82 10.74
CA GLU A 158 10.66 -19.68 11.42
C GLU A 158 11.72 -19.02 10.52
N LEU A 159 11.85 -17.70 10.58
CA LEU A 159 12.94 -16.99 9.91
C LEU A 159 14.29 -17.38 10.54
N LYS A 160 15.37 -17.34 9.74
CA LYS A 160 16.70 -17.49 10.31
C LYS A 160 17.07 -16.21 11.06
N VAL A 161 18.02 -16.34 11.99
CA VAL A 161 18.45 -15.28 12.91
C VAL A 161 18.81 -13.98 12.19
N LYS A 162 19.47 -14.08 11.03
CA LYS A 162 19.90 -12.91 10.25
C LYS A 162 18.71 -12.13 9.69
N GLU A 163 17.76 -12.82 9.06
CA GLU A 163 16.58 -12.16 8.49
C GLU A 163 15.66 -11.63 9.59
N GLU A 164 15.45 -12.40 10.67
CA GLU A 164 14.65 -11.94 11.80
C GLU A 164 15.22 -10.65 12.41
N LYS A 165 16.54 -10.59 12.61
CA LYS A 165 17.22 -9.39 13.10
C LYS A 165 17.00 -8.19 12.18
N MET A 166 17.20 -8.36 10.87
CA MET A 166 16.99 -7.30 9.88
C MET A 166 15.55 -6.76 9.92
N ILE A 167 14.57 -7.66 10.03
CA ILE A 167 13.16 -7.29 10.05
C ILE A 167 12.75 -6.60 11.35
N ARG A 168 13.32 -7.01 12.49
CA ARG A 168 13.10 -6.34 13.80
C ARG A 168 13.82 -5.00 13.93
N GLU A 169 14.97 -4.83 13.27
CA GLU A 169 15.63 -3.53 13.16
C GLU A 169 14.82 -2.58 12.26
N ALA A 170 14.16 -3.13 11.23
CA ALA A 170 13.34 -2.38 10.33
C ALA A 170 11.95 -2.04 10.89
N PHE A 171 11.34 -2.86 11.74
CA PHE A 171 9.93 -2.66 12.16
C PHE A 171 9.71 -2.92 13.66
N GLU A 172 8.80 -2.16 14.26
CA GLU A 172 8.37 -2.37 15.66
C GLU A 172 7.28 -3.46 15.74
N ILE A 173 7.66 -4.71 15.51
CA ILE A 173 6.73 -5.83 15.31
C ILE A 173 6.06 -6.24 16.62
N GLN A 174 4.74 -6.39 16.58
CA GLN A 174 3.92 -6.89 17.68
C GLN A 174 3.31 -8.25 17.34
N GLU A 175 2.85 -8.97 18.37
CA GLU A 175 2.11 -10.23 18.20
C GLU A 175 0.89 -10.01 17.30
N GLY A 176 0.66 -10.90 16.33
CA GLY A 176 -0.45 -10.79 15.39
C GLY A 176 -0.18 -9.89 14.17
N ASP A 177 0.96 -9.19 14.13
CA ASP A 177 1.34 -8.38 12.98
C ASP A 177 1.74 -9.26 11.78
N THR A 178 1.53 -8.70 10.58
CA THR A 178 2.06 -9.22 9.31
C THR A 178 3.04 -8.22 8.72
N ILE A 179 4.15 -8.70 8.17
CA ILE A 179 5.12 -7.93 7.41
C ILE A 179 5.09 -8.44 5.97
N ILE A 180 4.78 -7.54 5.05
CA ILE A 180 4.83 -7.82 3.61
C ILE A 180 6.09 -7.19 3.06
N ILE A 181 6.92 -7.98 2.39
CA ILE A 181 8.09 -7.49 1.66
C ILE A 181 7.84 -7.80 0.19
N THR A 182 7.82 -6.77 -0.64
CA THR A 182 7.71 -6.92 -2.09
C THR A 182 8.98 -6.46 -2.76
N SER A 183 9.40 -7.20 -3.77
CA SER A 183 10.61 -6.94 -4.54
C SER A 183 10.27 -6.68 -6.00
N ALA A 184 10.94 -5.73 -6.64
CA ALA A 184 10.75 -5.40 -8.06
C ALA A 184 12.00 -4.75 -8.66
N ASP A 185 11.99 -4.54 -9.98
CA ASP A 185 13.09 -3.89 -10.71
C ASP A 185 13.27 -2.40 -10.36
N ASN A 186 12.26 -1.77 -9.74
CA ASN A 186 12.33 -0.37 -9.33
C ASN A 186 11.48 -0.10 -8.08
N ASP A 187 11.84 0.97 -7.38
CA ASP A 187 11.20 1.39 -6.14
C ASP A 187 9.68 1.60 -6.23
N LEU A 188 9.21 2.20 -7.34
CA LEU A 188 7.80 2.51 -7.51
C LEU A 188 6.98 1.22 -7.64
N THR A 189 7.45 0.26 -8.44
CA THR A 189 6.80 -1.04 -8.59
C THR A 189 6.85 -1.85 -7.28
N ALA A 190 7.96 -1.81 -6.55
CA ALA A 190 8.06 -2.45 -5.23
C ALA A 190 7.04 -1.83 -4.26
N TRP A 191 6.98 -0.51 -4.15
CA TRP A 191 5.98 0.16 -3.30
C TRP A 191 4.55 -0.16 -3.72
N LYS A 192 4.26 -0.12 -5.03
CA LYS A 192 2.95 -0.47 -5.58
C LYS A 192 2.56 -1.91 -5.25
N GLY A 193 3.50 -2.85 -5.33
CA GLY A 193 3.35 -4.24 -4.92
C GLY A 193 2.92 -4.36 -3.46
N ALA A 194 3.69 -3.75 -2.55
CA ALA A 194 3.38 -3.79 -1.12
C ALA A 194 1.99 -3.21 -0.81
N LEU A 195 1.64 -2.08 -1.43
CA LEU A 195 0.32 -1.46 -1.27
C LEU A 195 -0.81 -2.31 -1.85
N ALA A 196 -0.61 -2.99 -2.97
CA ALA A 196 -1.61 -3.88 -3.55
C ALA A 196 -1.96 -5.04 -2.60
N VAL A 197 -0.93 -5.61 -1.97
CA VAL A 197 -1.08 -6.66 -0.96
C VAL A 197 -1.76 -6.12 0.30
N ALA A 198 -1.26 -5.01 0.84
CA ALA A 198 -1.81 -4.38 2.03
C ALA A 198 -3.29 -4.03 1.85
N LEU A 199 -3.64 -3.43 0.71
CA LEU A 199 -5.02 -3.06 0.40
C LEU A 199 -5.94 -4.28 0.34
N ASN A 200 -5.47 -5.39 -0.22
CA ASN A 200 -6.24 -6.64 -0.27
C ASN A 200 -6.49 -7.24 1.12
N LEU A 201 -5.57 -7.07 2.07
CA LEU A 201 -5.73 -7.55 3.44
C LEU A 201 -6.62 -6.62 4.30
N ILE A 202 -6.53 -5.32 4.06
CA ILE A 202 -7.35 -4.30 4.76
C ILE A 202 -8.79 -4.34 4.25
N HIS A 203 -8.95 -4.43 2.93
CA HIS A 203 -10.24 -4.44 2.26
C HIS A 203 -10.22 -5.49 1.13
N PRO A 204 -10.49 -6.77 1.46
CA PRO A 204 -10.60 -7.79 0.44
C PRO A 204 -11.76 -7.42 -0.51
N PRO A 205 -11.60 -7.61 -1.83
CA PRO A 205 -12.70 -7.39 -2.76
C PRO A 205 -13.88 -8.26 -2.30
N LYS A 206 -15.10 -7.72 -2.33
CA LYS A 206 -16.30 -8.54 -2.17
C LYS A 206 -16.18 -9.66 -3.19
N GLN A 207 -16.18 -10.91 -2.73
CA GLN A 207 -16.30 -12.05 -3.65
C GLN A 207 -17.59 -11.80 -4.43
N GLU A 208 -17.47 -11.55 -5.73
CA GLU A 208 -18.58 -11.75 -6.64
C GLU A 208 -18.93 -13.22 -6.48
N THR A 209 -20.03 -13.49 -5.78
CA THR A 209 -20.72 -14.76 -5.92
C THR A 209 -21.08 -14.81 -7.40
N LEU A 210 -20.32 -15.57 -8.18
CA LEU A 210 -20.79 -15.97 -9.50
C LEU A 210 -22.16 -16.62 -9.28
N PRO A 211 -23.21 -16.14 -9.98
CA PRO A 211 -24.53 -16.73 -9.88
C PRO A 211 -24.54 -18.20 -10.31
#